data_AF-A0A934N841-F1
#
_entry.id   AF-A0A934N841-F1
#
_cell.length_a   1.000
_cell.length_b   1.000
_cell.length_c   1.000
_cell.angle_alpha   90.00
_cell.angle_beta   90.00
_cell.angle_gamma   90.00
#
_symmetry.space_group_name_H-M   'P 1'
#
loop_
_entity.id
_entity.type
_entity.pdbx_description
1 polymer ?
#
loop_
_entity_poly.entity_id
_entity_poly.type
_entity_poly.pdbx_seq_one_letter_code
_entity_poly.pdbx_strand_id
1 'polypeptide(L)'
;MTQRDARMAGDALSSMGSACQGGDIQACRGSMVNARNAVQAYQSDLDQTAAPTCLASADGEIRQALGNLRDGLNQGIAGVDNLDPSRVDQGVSLIMRGNDHLTSASGLIKSASC
;
A
#
# COMPACT_ATOMS: atom_id res chain seq x y z
N MET A 1 13.17 -12.20 -3.35
CA MET A 1 11.70 -12.27 -3.48
C MET A 1 11.07 -10.88 -3.36
N THR A 2 11.54 -10.06 -2.42
CA THR A 2 11.17 -8.64 -2.21
C THR A 2 10.85 -7.77 -3.43
N GLN A 3 11.65 -7.83 -4.51
CA GLN A 3 11.41 -6.97 -5.69
C GLN A 3 10.18 -7.37 -6.51
N ARG A 4 9.81 -8.66 -6.48
CA ARG A 4 8.60 -9.17 -7.16
C ARG A 4 7.35 -8.70 -6.43
N ASP A 5 7.34 -8.84 -5.10
CA ASP A 5 6.16 -8.53 -4.29
C ASP A 5 5.93 -7.03 -4.18
N ALA A 6 6.99 -6.23 -4.14
CA ALA A 6 6.91 -4.78 -4.29
C ALA A 6 6.23 -4.36 -5.60
N ARG A 7 6.60 -5.01 -6.72
CA ARG A 7 5.99 -4.74 -8.03
C ARG A 7 4.54 -5.18 -8.09
N MET A 8 4.22 -6.36 -7.56
CA MET A 8 2.84 -6.83 -7.49
C MET A 8 1.96 -5.89 -6.64
N ALA A 9 2.48 -5.38 -5.52
CA ALA A 9 1.76 -4.41 -4.69
C ALA A 9 1.49 -3.10 -5.45
N GLY A 10 2.50 -2.57 -6.15
CA GLY A 10 2.35 -1.38 -6.99
C GLY A 10 1.33 -1.57 -8.12
N ASP A 11 1.42 -2.68 -8.85
CA ASP A 11 0.51 -3.01 -9.96
C ASP A 11 -0.93 -3.20 -9.47
N ALA A 12 -1.11 -3.81 -8.28
CA ALA A 12 -2.43 -4.01 -7.68
C ALA A 12 -3.06 -2.69 -7.20
N LEU A 13 -2.28 -1.78 -6.61
CA LEU A 13 -2.75 -0.44 -6.21
C LEU A 13 -3.13 0.41 -7.43
N SER A 14 -2.34 0.35 -8.51
CA SER A 14 -2.67 1.01 -9.78
C SER A 14 -3.96 0.46 -10.40
N SER A 15 -4.10 -0.86 -10.42
CA SER A 15 -5.29 -1.55 -10.94
C SER A 15 -6.54 -1.24 -10.13
N MET A 16 -6.41 -1.10 -8.80
CA MET A 16 -7.48 -0.66 -7.91
C MET A 16 -7.99 0.73 -8.28
N GLY A 17 -7.09 1.70 -8.50
CA GLY A 17 -7.47 3.05 -8.90
C GLY A 17 -8.33 3.07 -10.16
N SER A 18 -7.98 2.23 -11.15
CA SER A 18 -8.73 2.10 -12.39
C SER A 18 -10.09 1.40 -12.20
N ALA A 19 -10.13 0.32 -11.42
CA ALA A 19 -11.37 -0.42 -11.16
C ALA A 19 -12.41 0.42 -10.41
N CYS A 20 -11.97 1.24 -9.45
CA CYS A 20 -12.86 2.10 -8.68
C CYS A 20 -13.39 3.31 -9.45
N GLN A 21 -12.74 3.72 -10.54
CA GLN A 21 -13.25 4.76 -11.45
C GLN A 21 -14.33 4.24 -12.41
N GLY A 22 -14.38 2.92 -12.64
CA GLY A 22 -15.31 2.29 -13.60
C GLY A 22 -16.77 2.21 -13.15
N GLY A 23 -17.11 2.65 -11.93
CA GLY A 23 -18.47 2.62 -11.38
C GLY A 23 -18.97 1.24 -10.93
N ASP A 24 -18.23 0.16 -11.22
CA ASP A 24 -18.50 -1.18 -10.70
C ASP A 24 -17.91 -1.34 -9.30
N ILE A 25 -18.78 -1.21 -8.30
CA ILE A 25 -18.43 -1.34 -6.88
C ILE A 25 -17.87 -2.73 -6.55
N GLN A 26 -18.37 -3.79 -7.21
CA GLN A 26 -17.90 -5.15 -6.96
C GLN A 26 -16.50 -5.37 -7.54
N ALA A 27 -16.23 -4.86 -8.74
CA ALA A 27 -14.89 -4.88 -9.32
C ALA A 27 -13.90 -4.04 -8.49
N CYS A 28 -14.29 -2.85 -8.03
CA CYS A 28 -13.50 -2.00 -7.14
C CYS A 28 -13.14 -2.74 -5.84
N ARG A 29 -14.14 -3.36 -5.20
CA ARG A 29 -13.93 -4.17 -3.99
C ARG A 29 -12.96 -5.33 -4.23
N GLY A 30 -13.14 -6.08 -5.31
CA GLY A 30 -12.25 -7.17 -5.68
C GLY A 30 -10.80 -6.71 -5.84
N SER A 31 -10.59 -5.57 -6.53
CA SER A 31 -9.27 -4.98 -6.67
C SER A 31 -8.68 -4.48 -5.35
N MET A 32 -9.48 -3.91 -4.45
CA MET A 32 -9.01 -3.53 -3.11
C MET A 32 -8.54 -4.74 -2.29
N VAL A 33 -9.26 -5.86 -2.35
CA VAL A 33 -8.86 -7.11 -1.70
C VAL A 33 -7.54 -7.63 -2.26
N ASN A 34 -7.38 -7.60 -3.59
CA ASN A 34 -6.13 -8.01 -4.25
C ASN A 34 -4.97 -7.11 -3.86
N ALA A 35 -5.15 -5.79 -3.86
CA ALA A 35 -4.15 -4.83 -3.40
C ALA A 35 -3.74 -5.08 -1.95
N ARG A 36 -4.72 -5.35 -1.06
CA ARG A 36 -4.43 -5.63 0.35
C ARG A 36 -3.57 -6.87 0.51
N ASN A 37 -3.90 -7.94 -0.21
CA ASN A 37 -3.14 -9.19 -0.16
C ASN A 37 -1.72 -9.00 -0.68
N ALA A 38 -1.54 -8.22 -1.76
CA ALA A 38 -0.22 -7.91 -2.31
C ALA A 38 0.63 -7.05 -1.36
N VAL A 39 0.03 -6.03 -0.74
CA VAL A 39 0.69 -5.22 0.31
C VAL A 39 1.11 -6.09 1.49
N GLN A 40 0.26 -7.00 1.94
CA GLN A 40 0.56 -7.90 3.04
C GLN A 40 1.67 -8.90 2.70
N ALA A 41 1.70 -9.43 1.47
CA ALA A 41 2.80 -10.26 1.00
C ALA A 41 4.12 -9.49 1.00
N TYR A 42 4.12 -8.26 0.47
CA TYR A 42 5.32 -7.42 0.45
C TYR A 42 5.80 -7.08 1.87
N GLN A 43 4.89 -6.79 2.80
CA GLN A 43 5.23 -6.57 4.20
C GLN A 43 5.90 -7.81 4.83
N SER A 44 5.36 -9.00 4.59
CA SER A 44 5.95 -10.26 5.06
C SER A 44 7.35 -10.50 4.47
N ASP A 45 7.56 -10.16 3.20
CA ASP A 45 8.85 -10.27 2.53
C ASP A 45 9.90 -9.32 3.12
N LEU A 46 9.49 -8.10 3.49
CA LEU A 46 10.35 -7.15 4.20
C LEU A 46 10.65 -7.61 5.63
N ASP A 47 9.70 -8.22 6.33
CA ASP A 47 9.94 -8.75 7.68
C ASP A 47 11.00 -9.85 7.71
N GLN A 48 11.16 -10.58 6.60
CA GLN A 48 12.18 -11.62 6.45
C GLN A 48 13.54 -11.10 5.99
N THR A 49 13.63 -9.83 5.58
CA THR A 49 14.84 -9.23 5.00
C THR A 49 15.26 -8.00 5.78
N ALA A 50 16.35 -8.08 6.53
CA ALA A 50 16.92 -6.90 7.18
C ALA A 50 17.49 -5.95 6.11
N ALA A 51 17.05 -4.70 6.14
CA ALA A 51 17.67 -3.66 5.31
C ALA A 51 19.10 -3.37 5.82
N PRO A 52 20.06 -3.10 4.91
CA PRO A 52 21.39 -2.65 5.33
C PRO A 52 21.27 -1.32 6.09
N THR A 53 22.20 -1.07 7.02
CA THR A 53 22.13 0.11 7.91
C THR A 53 21.99 1.44 7.17
N CYS A 54 22.62 1.57 6.00
CA CYS A 54 22.53 2.76 5.16
C CYS A 54 21.11 3.01 4.59
N LEU A 55 20.24 1.99 4.59
CA LEU A 55 18.83 2.08 4.16
C LEU A 55 17.83 1.96 5.32
N ALA A 56 18.26 1.93 6.58
CA ALA A 56 17.37 1.71 7.72
C ALA A 56 16.23 2.74 7.80
N SER A 57 16.51 4.01 7.49
CA SER A 57 15.48 5.06 7.44
C SER A 57 14.49 4.83 6.29
N ALA A 58 14.97 4.44 5.12
CA ALA A 58 14.10 4.13 3.98
C ALA A 58 13.21 2.92 4.25
N ASP A 59 13.76 1.87 4.87
CA ASP A 59 13.01 0.68 5.28
C ASP A 59 11.91 1.03 6.30
N GLY A 60 12.22 1.90 7.27
CA GLY A 60 11.24 2.43 8.22
C GLY A 60 10.05 3.12 7.52
N GLU A 61 10.33 4.00 6.55
CA GLU A 61 9.31 4.67 5.74
C GLU A 61 8.48 3.67 4.91
N ILE A 62 9.12 2.68 4.27
CA ILE A 62 8.41 1.65 3.50
C ILE A 62 7.47 0.85 4.42
N ARG A 63 7.90 0.46 5.60
CA ARG A 63 7.06 -0.29 6.55
C ARG A 63 5.87 0.53 7.02
N GLN A 64 6.06 1.83 7.30
CA GLN A 64 4.95 2.74 7.62
C GLN A 64 3.99 2.90 6.45
N ALA A 65 4.52 3.03 5.23
CA ALA A 65 3.71 3.09 4.02
C ALA A 65 2.82 1.86 3.86
N LEU A 66 3.39 0.66 3.99
CA LEU A 66 2.64 -0.60 3.86
C LEU A 66 1.59 -0.76 4.96
N GLY A 67 1.90 -0.34 6.19
CA GLY A 67 0.92 -0.28 7.28
C GLY A 67 -0.28 0.60 6.93
N ASN A 68 -0.01 1.84 6.51
CA ASN A 68 -1.06 2.78 6.11
C ASN A 68 -1.86 2.29 4.90
N LEU A 69 -1.21 1.73 3.88
CA LEU A 69 -1.89 1.15 2.71
C LEU A 69 -2.80 -0.01 3.11
N ARG A 70 -2.32 -0.95 3.92
CA ARG A 70 -3.10 -2.09 4.40
C ARG A 70 -4.32 -1.63 5.20
N ASP A 71 -4.12 -0.72 6.14
CA ASP A 71 -5.21 -0.23 7.00
C ASP A 71 -6.22 0.59 6.18
N GLY A 72 -5.74 1.38 5.21
CA GLY A 72 -6.59 2.12 4.28
C GLY A 72 -7.43 1.22 3.39
N LEU A 73 -6.85 0.15 2.84
CA LEU A 73 -7.56 -0.85 2.07
C LEU A 73 -8.61 -1.59 2.91
N ASN A 74 -8.30 -1.92 4.17
CA ASN A 74 -9.27 -2.52 5.09
C ASN A 74 -10.46 -1.60 5.36
N GLN A 75 -10.21 -0.30 5.58
CA GLN A 75 -11.29 0.68 5.77
C GLN A 75 -12.11 0.86 4.48
N GLY A 76 -11.46 0.93 3.31
CA GLY A 76 -12.14 1.04 2.03
C GLY A 76 -13.04 -0.17 1.73
N ILE A 77 -12.54 -1.39 1.96
CA ILE A 77 -13.33 -2.62 1.82
C ILE A 77 -14.52 -2.61 2.80
N ALA A 78 -14.29 -2.28 4.07
CA ALA A 78 -15.36 -2.22 5.07
C ALA A 78 -16.39 -1.13 4.72
N GLY A 79 -15.95 0.01 4.19
CA GLY A 79 -16.82 1.08 3.73
C GLY A 79 -17.71 0.64 2.57
N VAL A 80 -17.14 -0.03 1.58
CA VAL A 80 -17.92 -0.60 0.47
C VAL A 80 -18.90 -1.67 0.94
N ASP A 81 -18.46 -2.59 1.82
CA ASP A 81 -19.30 -3.69 2.31
C ASP A 81 -20.48 -3.21 3.15
N ASN A 82 -20.34 -2.09 3.86
CA ASN A 82 -21.37 -1.54 4.73
C ASN A 82 -22.07 -0.30 4.14
N LEU A 83 -21.77 0.09 2.89
CA LEU A 83 -22.23 1.34 2.28
C LEU A 83 -21.96 2.57 3.15
N ASP A 84 -20.80 2.59 3.82
CA ASP A 84 -20.36 3.64 4.74
C ASP A 84 -19.30 4.53 4.06
N PRO A 85 -19.70 5.70 3.51
CA PRO A 85 -18.78 6.59 2.82
C PRO A 85 -17.69 7.15 3.74
N SER A 86 -17.96 7.28 5.05
CA SER A 86 -16.96 7.80 5.99
C SER A 86 -15.76 6.88 6.15
N ARG A 87 -15.99 5.55 6.06
CA ARG A 87 -14.93 4.55 6.05
C ARG A 87 -14.17 4.52 4.74
N VAL A 88 -14.84 4.76 3.61
CA VAL A 88 -14.18 4.94 2.32
C VAL A 88 -13.23 6.13 2.39
N ASP A 89 -13.67 7.28 2.91
CA ASP A 89 -12.86 8.49 3.06
C ASP A 89 -11.67 8.29 4.01
N GLN A 90 -11.88 7.57 5.13
CA GLN A 90 -10.79 7.17 6.03
C GLN A 90 -9.78 6.27 5.31
N GLY A 91 -10.27 5.33 4.50
CA GLY A 91 -9.45 4.45 3.68
C GLY A 91 -8.56 5.22 2.69
N VAL A 92 -9.15 6.17 1.97
CA VAL A 92 -8.44 7.06 1.04
C VAL A 92 -7.39 7.89 1.77
N SER A 93 -7.74 8.45 2.93
CA SER A 93 -6.80 9.25 3.75
C SER A 93 -5.57 8.45 4.18
N LEU A 94 -5.76 7.19 4.57
CA LEU A 94 -4.66 6.29 4.93
C LEU A 94 -3.83 5.91 3.71
N ILE A 95 -4.44 5.63 2.55
CA ILE A 95 -3.72 5.35 1.31
C ILE A 95 -2.85 6.55 0.89
N MET A 96 -3.36 7.79 1.00
CA MET A 96 -2.58 9.00 0.72
C MET A 96 -1.36 9.12 1.64
N ARG A 97 -1.53 8.93 2.95
CA ARG A 97 -0.39 8.92 3.90
C ARG A 97 0.61 7.82 3.55
N GLY A 98 0.13 6.66 3.12
CA GLY A 98 0.99 5.58 2.62
C GLY A 98 1.86 6.02 1.45
N ASN A 99 1.29 6.74 0.48
CA ASN A 99 2.03 7.30 -0.65
C ASN A 99 3.04 8.37 -0.25
N ASP A 100 2.73 9.20 0.75
CA ASP A 100 3.67 10.19 1.30
C ASP A 100 4.92 9.49 1.86
N HIS A 101 4.74 8.41 2.63
CA HIS A 101 5.84 7.59 3.15
C HIS A 101 6.62 6.88 2.02
N LEU A 102 5.98 6.38 0.97
CA LEU A 102 6.70 5.83 -0.20
C LEU A 102 7.55 6.89 -0.91
N THR A 103 7.06 8.12 -0.97
CA THR A 103 7.78 9.25 -1.55
C THR A 103 9.00 9.61 -0.69
N SER A 104 8.83 9.67 0.64
CA SER A 104 9.92 9.86 1.60
C SER A 104 10.97 8.75 1.51
N ALA A 105 10.54 7.49 1.51
CA ALA A 105 11.42 6.33 1.30
C ALA A 105 12.22 6.43 0.01
N SER A 106 11.57 6.81 -1.10
CA SER A 106 12.23 7.00 -2.39
C SER A 106 13.27 8.10 -2.36
N GLY A 107 13.01 9.20 -1.64
CA GLY A 107 14.00 10.26 -1.41
C GLY A 107 15.20 9.75 -0.61
N LEU A 108 14.95 9.02 0.47
CA LEU A 108 15.98 8.44 1.33
C LEU A 108 16.87 7.46 0.57
N ILE A 109 16.29 6.55 -0.24
CA ILE A 109 17.04 5.61 -1.09
C ILE A 109 17.95 6.35 -2.06
N LYS A 110 17.45 7.40 -2.71
CA LYS A 110 18.26 8.21 -3.65
C LYS A 110 19.41 8.96 -2.97
N SER A 111 19.22 9.34 -1.70
CA SER A 111 20.23 10.05 -0.92
C SER A 111 21.18 9.12 -0.15
N ALA A 112 20.85 7.84 -0.04
CA ALA A 112 21.65 6.88 0.69
C ALA A 112 22.95 6.61 -0.07
N SER A 113 24.08 6.76 0.62
CA SER A 113 25.41 6.48 0.07
C SER A 113 25.78 5.00 0.25
N CYS A 114 24.81 4.12 -0.01
CA CYS A 114 25.06 2.72 -0.35
C CYS A 114 25.47 2.66 -1.83
#